data_AF-A0A1Y1SHA4-F1
#
_entry.id   AF-A0A1Y1SHA4-F1
#
_cell.length_a   1.000
_cell.length_b   1.000
_cell.length_c   1.000
_cell.angle_alpha   90.00
_cell.angle_beta   90.00
_cell.angle_gamma   90.00
#
_symmetry.space_group_name_H-M   'P 1'
#
loop_
_entity.id
_entity.type
_entity.pdbx_description
1 polymer ?
#
loop_
_entity_poly.entity_id
_entity_poly.type
_entity_poly.pdbx_seq_one_letter_code
_entity_poly.pdbx_strand_id
1 'polypeptide(L)'
;MNNHTWTCSLIACGCILISACNGNGGRDNNASIADGQATPKAICGPGSNPETGMQGRVSREDHDSGRAAQGYTCNTEVIGSYTTPNAIGTVGGFKVERYVDTQGRECAYYDTTLLYPSNALDANAGVNVLDMSDPTNPVLTARLVTPAMLSPHESLVVSQQGGVLAAVLGNPAFYPGIVDVYDLAEDCRNPVLRSSALVGFLGHESGMSPDGKTFFSASPSTPTLTAVDISQPLLPRVLWSSNYTSHGLSISADGNRAYLASGNDHGVLILDISEIQARQANPQVREVSSISWDNQTIPQNAIPFTRDGKPFLLEIDEYSTNGAGGSVAFHGTTVGAGRIIDISDETQPVVISDLRLEVHQPENRDEIANDPGAQLPIQGYAGHYCNVPRRVDPDIAACSMIVSGLRIFDIRDPYNPREVAYFNAPVSPRITPIFEASNWAMSSPSFVPERKEIWYSDGYSGLYVLRVTNDAW
;
A
#
# COMPACT_ATOMS: atom_id res chain seq x y z
N MET A 1 61.20 23.12 -18.45
CA MET A 1 59.96 23.94 -18.40
C MET A 1 58.96 23.33 -19.36
N ASN A 2 57.68 23.33 -18.98
CA ASN A 2 56.48 22.94 -19.72
C ASN A 2 55.90 21.55 -19.42
N ASN A 3 55.07 21.57 -18.36
CA ASN A 3 53.64 21.23 -18.29
C ASN A 3 53.14 19.92 -18.92
N HIS A 4 52.79 19.00 -18.02
CA HIS A 4 51.79 17.96 -18.24
C HIS A 4 50.39 18.57 -18.39
N THR A 5 49.65 18.11 -19.40
CA THR A 5 48.19 18.15 -19.44
C THR A 5 47.70 16.72 -19.68
N TRP A 6 46.79 16.27 -18.82
CA TRP A 6 46.12 14.98 -18.91
C TRP A 6 44.78 15.18 -19.64
N THR A 7 44.54 14.40 -20.69
CA THR A 7 43.25 14.29 -21.36
C THR A 7 42.63 12.92 -21.10
N CYS A 8 41.46 12.91 -20.46
CA CYS A 8 40.56 11.77 -20.39
C CYS A 8 40.06 11.39 -21.80
N SER A 9 40.04 10.09 -22.11
CA SER A 9 39.34 9.55 -23.27
C SER A 9 38.35 8.48 -22.82
N LEU A 10 37.08 8.72 -23.14
CA LEU A 10 35.98 7.76 -23.08
C LEU A 10 36.27 6.57 -24.02
N ILE A 11 36.04 5.35 -23.53
CA ILE A 11 36.01 4.15 -24.37
C ILE A 11 34.54 3.73 -24.51
N ALA A 12 34.01 3.92 -25.72
CA ALA A 12 32.85 3.21 -26.22
C ALA A 12 33.34 1.90 -26.86
N CYS A 13 32.79 0.76 -26.45
CA CYS A 13 32.97 -0.52 -27.14
C CYS A 13 31.60 -1.10 -27.46
N GLY A 14 31.32 -1.20 -28.77
CA GLY A 14 30.09 -1.75 -29.33
C GLY A 14 30.02 -3.28 -29.21
N CYS A 15 28.80 -3.78 -29.04
CA CYS A 15 28.49 -5.20 -29.05
C CYS A 15 28.23 -5.68 -30.48
N ILE A 16 28.91 -6.77 -30.84
CA ILE A 16 28.73 -7.54 -32.06
C ILE A 16 27.60 -8.54 -31.84
N LEU A 17 26.65 -8.57 -32.78
CA LEU A 17 25.58 -9.54 -32.90
C LEU A 17 26.14 -10.89 -33.37
N ILE A 18 25.82 -11.97 -32.64
CA ILE A 18 25.89 -13.34 -33.18
C ILE A 18 24.56 -14.03 -32.87
N SER A 19 23.86 -14.39 -33.94
CA SER A 19 22.65 -15.19 -33.96
C SER A 19 22.97 -16.66 -33.74
N ALA A 20 22.26 -17.33 -32.83
CA ALA A 20 22.20 -18.78 -32.76
C ALA A 20 20.76 -19.22 -32.45
N CYS A 21 20.12 -19.82 -33.45
CA CYS A 21 18.87 -20.56 -33.28
C CYS A 21 19.15 -21.84 -32.48
N ASN A 22 18.39 -22.09 -31.42
CA ASN A 22 18.05 -23.46 -31.06
C ASN A 22 16.67 -23.49 -30.39
N GLY A 23 15.80 -24.31 -30.94
CA GLY A 23 14.40 -24.37 -30.59
C GLY A 23 14.06 -25.40 -29.52
N ASN A 24 12.91 -25.11 -28.92
CA ASN A 24 11.88 -26.02 -28.43
C ASN A 24 12.01 -26.66 -27.05
N GLY A 25 11.19 -26.12 -26.14
CA GLY A 25 10.76 -26.71 -24.89
C GLY A 25 9.78 -25.79 -24.17
N GLY A 26 8.83 -25.20 -24.91
CA GLY A 26 7.78 -24.37 -24.32
C GLY A 26 6.92 -25.21 -23.40
N ARG A 27 6.91 -24.87 -22.11
CA ARG A 27 5.84 -25.26 -21.21
C ARG A 27 4.66 -24.35 -21.52
N ASP A 28 3.71 -24.86 -22.29
CA ASP A 28 2.38 -24.26 -22.40
C ASP A 28 1.65 -24.43 -21.07
N ASN A 29 1.86 -23.48 -20.15
CA ASN A 29 0.94 -23.27 -19.04
C ASN A 29 -0.22 -22.43 -19.59
N ASN A 30 -1.21 -23.11 -20.14
CA ASN A 30 -2.51 -22.51 -20.43
C ASN A 30 -3.22 -22.20 -19.10
N ALA A 31 -3.02 -20.96 -18.62
CA ALA A 31 -3.93 -20.26 -17.73
C ALA A 31 -4.02 -18.79 -18.21
N SER A 32 -4.80 -18.57 -19.27
CA SER A 32 -5.44 -17.27 -19.53
C SER A 32 -6.84 -17.35 -18.87
N ILE A 33 -7.44 -16.30 -18.31
CA ILE A 33 -7.47 -14.90 -18.75
C ILE A 33 -7.68 -14.02 -17.49
N ALA A 34 -6.68 -13.25 -17.08
CA ALA A 34 -6.96 -11.92 -16.55
C ALA A 34 -7.01 -11.03 -17.79
N ASP A 35 -8.18 -10.52 -18.17
CA ASP A 35 -8.46 -10.01 -19.53
C ASP A 35 -7.75 -8.68 -19.84
N GLY A 36 -6.93 -8.16 -18.92
CA GLY A 36 -6.37 -6.82 -18.99
C GLY A 36 -7.42 -5.71 -18.92
N GLN A 37 -8.70 -6.01 -19.18
CA GLN A 37 -9.83 -5.08 -19.21
C GLN A 37 -10.06 -4.39 -17.88
N ALA A 38 -10.69 -3.22 -17.96
CA ALA A 38 -11.13 -2.49 -16.78
C ALA A 38 -12.21 -3.27 -16.03
N THR A 39 -12.10 -3.27 -14.71
CA THR A 39 -13.11 -3.79 -13.81
C THR A 39 -14.43 -3.02 -14.02
N PRO A 40 -15.58 -3.72 -14.12
CA PRO A 40 -16.87 -3.07 -14.38
C PRO A 40 -17.15 -1.89 -13.45
N LYS A 41 -17.61 -0.78 -14.02
CA LYS A 41 -17.87 0.47 -13.29
C LYS A 41 -18.98 0.33 -12.25
N ALA A 42 -18.85 1.09 -11.18
CA ALA A 42 -19.91 1.24 -10.19
C ALA A 42 -21.16 1.93 -10.77
N ILE A 43 -22.33 1.52 -10.28
CA ILE A 43 -23.60 2.23 -10.49
C ILE A 43 -23.84 3.09 -9.25
N CYS A 44 -23.78 4.41 -9.41
CA CYS A 44 -23.88 5.35 -8.31
C CYS A 44 -25.35 5.60 -7.93
N GLY A 45 -25.70 5.26 -6.69
CA GLY A 45 -27.02 5.48 -6.12
C GLY A 45 -27.24 6.91 -5.63
N PRO A 46 -28.43 7.20 -5.07
CA PRO A 46 -28.78 8.51 -4.54
C PRO A 46 -27.74 9.07 -3.56
N GLY A 47 -27.55 10.39 -3.58
CA GLY A 47 -26.56 11.09 -2.74
C GLY A 47 -25.11 11.07 -3.26
N SER A 48 -24.83 10.27 -4.29
CA SER A 48 -23.51 10.23 -4.94
C SER A 48 -23.22 11.53 -5.73
N ASN A 49 -21.94 11.89 -5.82
CA ASN A 49 -21.41 12.94 -6.68
C ASN A 49 -20.40 12.33 -7.69
N PRO A 50 -20.87 11.63 -8.73
CA PRO A 50 -20.03 10.76 -9.56
C PRO A 50 -18.98 11.51 -10.38
N GLU A 51 -17.96 10.78 -10.80
CA GLU A 51 -17.00 11.17 -11.84
C GLU A 51 -17.71 11.58 -13.13
N THR A 52 -17.10 12.51 -13.87
CA THR A 52 -17.74 13.15 -15.03
C THR A 52 -17.57 12.36 -16.33
N GLY A 53 -16.68 11.37 -16.37
CA GLY A 53 -16.39 10.63 -17.59
C GLY A 53 -15.75 9.25 -17.36
N MET A 54 -14.50 9.11 -17.81
CA MET A 54 -13.74 7.86 -17.72
C MET A 54 -13.59 7.41 -16.26
N GLN A 55 -13.77 6.12 -15.99
CA GLN A 55 -13.66 5.56 -14.64
C GLN A 55 -12.24 5.78 -14.11
N GLY A 56 -12.14 6.43 -12.95
CA GLY A 56 -10.86 6.75 -12.34
C GLY A 56 -10.34 8.17 -12.61
N ARG A 57 -10.91 8.89 -13.58
CA ARG A 57 -10.32 10.11 -14.11
C ARG A 57 -10.80 11.37 -13.38
N VAL A 58 -9.83 12.22 -13.01
CA VAL A 58 -10.04 13.63 -12.65
C VAL A 58 -9.40 14.49 -13.73
N SER A 59 -10.21 14.95 -14.69
CA SER A 59 -9.68 15.56 -15.92
C SER A 59 -9.13 16.97 -15.70
N ARG A 60 -8.26 17.43 -16.61
CA ARG A 60 -7.90 18.85 -16.73
C ARG A 60 -9.12 19.78 -16.70
N GLU A 61 -10.18 19.43 -17.42
CA GLU A 61 -11.42 20.22 -17.47
C GLU A 61 -12.12 20.29 -16.10
N ASP A 62 -12.10 19.20 -15.33
CA ASP A 62 -12.65 19.19 -13.98
C ASP A 62 -11.87 20.11 -13.04
N HIS A 63 -10.55 20.18 -13.19
CA HIS A 63 -9.73 21.13 -12.44
C HIS A 63 -9.99 22.58 -12.85
N ASP A 64 -10.00 22.87 -14.15
CA ASP A 64 -10.18 24.22 -14.68
C ASP A 64 -11.58 24.79 -14.38
N SER A 65 -12.61 23.94 -14.38
CA SER A 65 -13.99 24.32 -14.05
C SER A 65 -14.27 24.43 -12.55
N GLY A 66 -13.36 23.97 -11.70
CA GLY A 66 -13.57 23.87 -10.25
C GLY A 66 -14.43 22.67 -9.82
N ARG A 67 -14.75 21.75 -10.73
CA ARG A 67 -15.44 20.49 -10.42
C ARG A 67 -14.62 19.59 -9.50
N ALA A 68 -13.30 19.50 -9.70
CA ALA A 68 -12.40 18.68 -8.88
C ALA A 68 -12.36 19.14 -7.40
N ALA A 69 -12.59 20.44 -7.15
CA ALA A 69 -12.64 20.98 -5.80
C ALA A 69 -13.86 20.53 -4.98
N GLN A 70 -14.84 19.87 -5.61
CA GLN A 70 -16.03 19.32 -4.94
C GLN A 70 -15.84 17.85 -4.52
N GLY A 71 -14.76 17.20 -4.97
CA GLY A 71 -14.53 15.77 -4.78
C GLY A 71 -15.53 14.91 -5.56
N TYR A 72 -15.38 13.60 -5.45
CA TYR A 72 -16.22 12.63 -6.16
C TYR A 72 -16.62 11.50 -5.23
N THR A 73 -17.89 11.12 -5.26
CA THR A 73 -18.42 10.01 -4.47
C THR A 73 -19.33 9.14 -5.32
N CYS A 74 -19.26 7.84 -5.08
CA CYS A 74 -20.21 6.87 -5.60
C CYS A 74 -20.46 5.84 -4.52
N ASN A 75 -21.70 5.77 -4.03
CA ASN A 75 -22.08 4.89 -2.91
C ASN A 75 -21.18 5.04 -1.67
N THR A 76 -20.65 6.25 -1.46
CA THR A 76 -19.91 6.64 -0.26
C THR A 76 -20.40 7.99 0.24
N GLU A 77 -20.35 8.18 1.54
CA GLU A 77 -20.55 9.48 2.19
C GLU A 77 -19.41 9.75 3.17
N VAL A 78 -18.94 10.99 3.24
CA VAL A 78 -18.01 11.42 4.30
C VAL A 78 -18.84 11.68 5.56
N ILE A 79 -18.56 10.93 6.63
CA ILE A 79 -19.26 11.10 7.91
C ILE A 79 -18.43 11.84 8.95
N GLY A 80 -17.12 11.90 8.75
CA GLY A 80 -16.17 12.60 9.61
C GLY A 80 -14.81 12.74 8.92
N SER A 81 -13.96 13.61 9.46
CA SER A 81 -12.64 13.86 8.89
C SER A 81 -11.71 14.52 9.91
N TYR A 82 -10.41 14.26 9.80
CA TYR A 82 -9.37 15.03 10.46
C TYR A 82 -8.39 15.54 9.40
N THR A 83 -8.72 16.70 8.84
CA THR A 83 -8.04 17.25 7.67
C THR A 83 -7.35 18.58 7.95
N THR A 84 -6.28 18.87 7.21
CA THR A 84 -5.62 20.18 7.19
C THR A 84 -5.86 20.84 5.84
N PRO A 85 -6.79 21.81 5.73
CA PRO A 85 -7.01 22.53 4.48
C PRO A 85 -5.74 23.25 4.01
N ASN A 86 -5.47 23.20 2.70
CA ASN A 86 -4.34 23.88 2.06
C ASN A 86 -2.97 23.52 2.67
N ALA A 87 -2.75 22.25 3.03
CA ALA A 87 -1.47 21.76 3.52
C ALA A 87 -0.31 22.19 2.60
N ILE A 88 0.82 22.57 3.20
CA ILE A 88 2.02 23.03 2.50
C ILE A 88 2.79 21.83 1.95
N GLY A 89 2.99 20.81 2.78
CA GLY A 89 3.64 19.56 2.42
C GLY A 89 2.61 18.45 2.26
N THR A 90 2.73 17.43 3.11
CA THR A 90 1.75 16.35 3.25
C THR A 90 1.29 16.26 4.69
N VAL A 91 0.06 15.80 4.89
CA VAL A 91 -0.59 15.65 6.20
C VAL A 91 -1.31 14.30 6.34
N GLY A 92 -1.15 13.42 5.35
CA GLY A 92 -1.58 12.03 5.33
C GLY A 92 -0.46 11.16 4.76
N GLY A 93 -0.53 9.87 5.06
CA GLY A 93 0.57 8.94 4.90
C GLY A 93 0.19 7.67 4.14
N PHE A 94 0.95 6.62 4.38
CA PHE A 94 0.85 5.36 3.66
C PHE A 94 -0.03 4.32 4.33
N LYS A 95 -0.36 4.48 5.62
CA LYS A 95 -1.27 3.55 6.29
C LYS A 95 -2.17 4.23 7.30
N VAL A 96 -3.41 3.78 7.32
CA VAL A 96 -4.34 4.02 8.42
C VAL A 96 -4.57 2.69 9.12
N GLU A 97 -4.22 2.63 10.39
CA GLU A 97 -4.41 1.47 11.25
C GLU A 97 -5.52 1.74 12.26
N ARG A 98 -6.44 0.79 12.42
CA ARG A 98 -7.49 0.80 13.44
C ARG A 98 -7.07 -0.07 14.62
N TYR A 99 -7.45 0.29 15.85
CA TYR A 99 -7.39 -0.62 17.00
C TYR A 99 -8.56 -0.38 17.95
N VAL A 100 -9.07 -1.45 18.55
CA VAL A 100 -10.04 -1.38 19.66
C VAL A 100 -9.37 -1.93 20.90
N ASP A 101 -9.25 -1.11 21.94
CA ASP A 101 -8.61 -1.55 23.18
C ASP A 101 -9.51 -2.42 24.05
N THR A 102 -8.93 -2.91 25.16
CA THR A 102 -9.62 -3.78 26.12
C THR A 102 -10.82 -3.12 26.82
N GLN A 103 -10.94 -1.79 26.76
CA GLN A 103 -12.06 -1.02 27.31
C GLN A 103 -13.12 -0.70 26.24
N GLY A 104 -12.91 -1.15 24.99
CA GLY A 104 -13.82 -0.91 23.88
C GLY A 104 -13.68 0.49 23.26
N ARG A 105 -12.61 1.24 23.58
CA ARG A 105 -12.32 2.50 22.89
C ARG A 105 -11.66 2.19 21.57
N GLU A 106 -12.04 2.97 20.58
CA GLU A 106 -11.61 2.77 19.21
C GLU A 106 -10.67 3.90 18.80
N CYS A 107 -9.55 3.56 18.18
CA CYS A 107 -8.53 4.52 17.79
C CYS A 107 -8.08 4.32 16.35
N ALA A 108 -7.64 5.41 15.72
CA ALA A 108 -6.94 5.39 14.44
C ALA A 108 -5.50 5.88 14.62
N TYR A 109 -4.58 5.25 13.90
CA TYR A 109 -3.19 5.66 13.78
C TYR A 109 -2.88 5.87 12.31
N TYR A 110 -2.31 7.01 11.98
CA TYR A 110 -1.83 7.24 10.62
C TYR A 110 -0.63 8.15 10.62
N ASP A 111 0.34 7.83 9.78
CA ASP A 111 1.49 8.70 9.56
C ASP A 111 1.08 9.92 8.72
N THR A 112 1.81 11.00 8.88
CA THR A 112 1.44 12.31 8.35
C THR A 112 2.28 12.72 7.14
N THR A 113 3.10 11.82 6.60
CA THR A 113 4.07 12.19 5.56
C THR A 113 4.35 11.10 4.54
N LEU A 114 4.19 11.46 3.26
CA LEU A 114 4.63 10.60 2.16
C LEU A 114 6.16 10.64 1.95
N LEU A 115 6.82 11.69 2.45
CA LEU A 115 8.27 11.84 2.41
C LEU A 115 8.73 12.72 3.55
N TYR A 116 9.26 12.13 4.61
CA TYR A 116 9.78 12.90 5.74
C TYR A 116 10.94 13.83 5.29
N PRO A 117 11.00 15.09 5.73
CA PRO A 117 10.08 15.80 6.63
C PRO A 117 9.15 16.79 5.91
N SER A 118 8.43 16.37 4.86
CA SER A 118 7.54 17.25 4.08
C SER A 118 6.47 17.94 4.94
N ASN A 119 6.04 17.30 6.03
CA ASN A 119 5.07 17.77 7.01
C ASN A 119 5.62 18.80 8.02
N ALA A 120 6.91 19.16 7.96
CA ALA A 120 7.55 20.02 8.96
C ALA A 120 6.92 21.42 9.03
N LEU A 121 6.51 21.98 7.89
CA LEU A 121 5.87 23.30 7.83
C LEU A 121 4.39 23.27 8.24
N ASP A 122 3.77 22.09 8.24
CA ASP A 122 2.38 21.87 8.65
C ASP A 122 2.24 21.59 10.15
N ALA A 123 3.35 21.54 10.91
CA ALA A 123 3.39 21.19 12.33
C ALA A 123 2.69 19.84 12.67
N ASN A 124 2.66 18.94 11.69
CA ASN A 124 2.04 17.62 11.79
C ASN A 124 3.13 16.55 11.81
N ALA A 125 4.08 16.60 12.74
CA ALA A 125 5.17 15.62 12.77
C ALA A 125 4.72 14.25 13.34
N GLY A 126 5.15 13.19 12.67
CA GLY A 126 5.05 11.81 13.15
C GLY A 126 3.71 11.11 12.89
N VAL A 127 3.36 10.16 13.75
CA VAL A 127 2.09 9.41 13.65
C VAL A 127 1.04 10.07 14.53
N ASN A 128 -0.09 10.45 13.94
CA ASN A 128 -1.23 10.97 14.67
C ASN A 128 -1.99 9.81 15.33
N VAL A 129 -2.40 10.01 16.59
CA VAL A 129 -3.29 9.11 17.32
C VAL A 129 -4.64 9.81 17.49
N LEU A 130 -5.69 9.22 16.94
CA LEU A 130 -7.05 9.76 17.05
C LEU A 130 -7.92 8.86 17.92
N ASP A 131 -8.68 9.47 18.83
CA ASP A 131 -9.85 8.87 19.45
C ASP A 131 -11.00 8.87 18.43
N MET A 132 -11.47 7.66 18.12
CA MET A 132 -12.51 7.38 17.14
C MET A 132 -13.80 6.89 17.80
N SER A 133 -13.97 7.11 19.12
CA SER A 133 -15.21 6.76 19.84
C SER A 133 -16.45 7.45 19.25
N ASP A 134 -16.25 8.63 18.65
CA ASP A 134 -17.21 9.27 17.74
C ASP A 134 -16.52 9.50 16.37
N PRO A 135 -16.73 8.62 15.38
CA PRO A 135 -16.07 8.73 14.09
C PRO A 135 -16.59 9.91 13.26
N THR A 136 -17.67 10.59 13.67
CA THR A 136 -18.13 11.82 13.03
C THR A 136 -17.34 13.05 13.45
N ASN A 137 -16.59 12.94 14.56
CA ASN A 137 -15.71 13.98 15.07
C ASN A 137 -14.41 13.38 15.62
N PRO A 138 -13.50 12.87 14.76
CA PRO A 138 -12.21 12.32 15.20
C PRO A 138 -11.41 13.33 16.03
N VAL A 139 -10.90 12.91 17.19
CA VAL A 139 -10.17 13.79 18.11
C VAL A 139 -8.71 13.36 18.20
N LEU A 140 -7.78 14.24 17.86
CA LEU A 140 -6.35 14.00 18.09
C LEU A 140 -6.05 13.96 19.59
N THR A 141 -5.51 12.85 20.06
CA THR A 141 -5.14 12.65 21.48
C THR A 141 -3.63 12.65 21.71
N ALA A 142 -2.86 12.18 20.73
CA ALA A 142 -1.40 12.16 20.81
C ALA A 142 -0.72 12.25 19.44
N ARG A 143 0.58 12.54 19.46
CA ARG A 143 1.48 12.37 18.31
C ARG A 143 2.69 11.56 18.73
N LEU A 144 2.96 10.48 18.01
CA LEU A 144 4.13 9.65 18.23
C LEU A 144 5.28 10.19 17.38
N VAL A 145 6.35 10.63 18.06
CA VAL A 145 7.48 11.35 17.44
C VAL A 145 8.84 10.71 17.78
N THR A 146 8.82 9.43 18.15
CA THR A 146 10.03 8.61 18.24
C THR A 146 10.62 8.38 16.85
N PRO A 147 11.87 7.91 16.73
CA PRO A 147 12.56 7.85 15.44
C PRO A 147 11.76 7.16 14.33
N ALA A 148 11.27 5.94 14.55
CA ALA A 148 10.49 5.23 13.54
C ALA A 148 9.10 5.85 13.34
N MET A 149 8.54 6.54 14.34
CA MET A 149 7.25 7.21 14.20
C MET A 149 7.34 8.58 13.50
N LEU A 150 8.52 9.21 13.44
CA LEU A 150 8.74 10.42 12.64
C LEU A 150 8.76 10.13 11.14
N SER A 151 9.30 8.98 10.76
CA SER A 151 9.40 8.53 9.37
C SER A 151 9.15 7.02 9.31
N PRO A 152 7.91 6.56 9.61
CA PRO A 152 7.57 5.15 9.44
C PRO A 152 7.59 4.79 7.96
N HIS A 153 7.45 5.80 7.09
CA HIS A 153 7.18 5.63 5.68
C HIS A 153 5.98 4.72 5.55
N GLU A 154 6.15 3.52 5.01
CA GLU A 154 5.07 2.58 4.82
C GLU A 154 4.88 1.63 6.01
N SER A 155 5.78 1.64 7.00
CA SER A 155 5.94 0.54 7.96
C SER A 155 5.03 0.49 9.17
N LEU A 156 4.05 1.39 9.25
CA LEU A 156 3.16 1.42 10.39
C LEU A 156 2.23 0.19 10.39
N VAL A 157 2.26 -0.66 11.42
CA VAL A 157 1.37 -1.84 11.48
C VAL A 157 0.87 -2.09 12.91
N VAL A 158 -0.39 -2.52 13.02
CA VAL A 158 -1.02 -2.91 14.28
C VAL A 158 -1.35 -4.40 14.31
N SER A 159 -1.11 -5.05 15.46
CA SER A 159 -1.74 -6.34 15.79
C SER A 159 -2.93 -6.16 16.71
N GLN A 160 -4.12 -6.55 16.23
CA GLN A 160 -5.33 -6.57 17.05
C GLN A 160 -5.22 -7.53 18.23
N GLN A 161 -4.67 -8.73 18.01
CA GLN A 161 -4.56 -9.75 19.05
C GLN A 161 -3.51 -9.39 20.10
N GLY A 162 -2.39 -8.81 19.66
CA GLY A 162 -1.27 -8.44 20.53
C GLY A 162 -1.45 -7.11 21.25
N GLY A 163 -2.28 -6.21 20.72
CA GLY A 163 -2.40 -4.84 21.24
C GLY A 163 -1.10 -4.05 21.07
N VAL A 164 -0.44 -4.25 19.93
CA VAL A 164 0.87 -3.67 19.65
C VAL A 164 0.79 -2.85 18.37
N LEU A 165 1.37 -1.65 18.41
CA LEU A 165 1.71 -0.84 17.25
C LEU A 165 3.23 -0.87 17.06
N ALA A 166 3.69 -1.10 15.84
CA ALA A 166 5.12 -1.02 15.53
C ALA A 166 5.37 -0.37 14.17
N ALA A 167 6.57 0.16 14.01
CA ALA A 167 7.08 0.65 12.74
C ALA A 167 8.59 0.49 12.70
N VAL A 168 9.16 0.40 11.50
CA VAL A 168 10.59 0.54 11.25
C VAL A 168 10.86 1.89 10.60
N LEU A 169 11.87 2.61 11.09
CA LEU A 169 12.30 3.85 10.47
C LEU A 169 12.64 3.56 8.99
N GLY A 170 11.96 4.25 8.07
CA GLY A 170 12.02 4.03 6.63
C GLY A 170 12.02 5.31 5.81
N ASN A 171 12.40 5.18 4.54
CA ASN A 171 12.36 6.22 3.49
C ASN A 171 12.27 5.51 2.12
N PRO A 172 12.13 6.23 0.99
CA PRO A 172 11.96 5.62 -0.32
C PRO A 172 13.06 4.62 -0.74
N ALA A 173 14.26 4.70 -0.16
CA ALA A 173 15.29 3.67 -0.29
C ALA A 173 15.24 2.69 0.90
N PHE A 174 15.77 3.11 2.05
CA PHE A 174 15.82 2.39 3.32
C PHE A 174 16.52 3.25 4.40
N TYR A 175 16.33 2.92 5.67
CA TYR A 175 17.11 3.47 6.81
C TYR A 175 17.76 2.35 7.64
N PRO A 176 18.67 2.63 8.60
CA PRO A 176 19.41 1.60 9.34
C PRO A 176 18.57 0.54 10.09
N GLY A 177 17.25 0.74 10.24
CA GLY A 177 16.33 -0.25 10.79
C GLY A 177 16.07 -0.12 12.29
N ILE A 178 15.84 1.12 12.77
CA ILE A 178 15.32 1.35 14.12
C ILE A 178 13.85 0.92 14.12
N VAL A 179 13.45 0.05 15.03
CA VAL A 179 12.07 -0.39 15.23
C VAL A 179 11.56 0.21 16.52
N ASP A 180 10.44 0.92 16.43
CA ASP A 180 9.69 1.39 17.60
C ASP A 180 8.52 0.43 17.85
N VAL A 181 8.31 0.06 19.11
CA VAL A 181 7.22 -0.84 19.56
C VAL A 181 6.44 -0.15 20.66
N TYR A 182 5.14 -0.05 20.48
CA TYR A 182 4.19 0.59 21.37
C TYR A 182 3.14 -0.41 21.85
N ASP A 183 2.78 -0.28 23.13
CA ASP A 183 1.64 -0.98 23.72
C ASP A 183 0.39 -0.10 23.64
N LEU A 184 -0.71 -0.70 23.17
CA LEU A 184 -2.00 -0.06 22.97
C LEU A 184 -3.08 -0.55 23.95
N ALA A 185 -2.81 -1.64 24.69
CA ALA A 185 -3.86 -2.45 25.31
C ALA A 185 -4.60 -1.74 26.46
N GLU A 186 -3.91 -0.87 27.20
CA GLU A 186 -4.47 -0.15 28.35
C GLU A 186 -5.30 1.06 27.92
N ASP A 187 -4.80 1.88 26.99
CA ASP A 187 -5.48 3.03 26.40
C ASP A 187 -4.93 3.33 25.00
N CYS A 188 -5.70 2.97 23.97
CA CYS A 188 -5.29 3.14 22.58
C CYS A 188 -5.04 4.61 22.21
N ARG A 189 -5.61 5.56 22.97
CA ARG A 189 -5.49 7.00 22.74
C ARG A 189 -4.16 7.56 23.24
N ASN A 190 -3.48 6.82 24.11
CA ASN A 190 -2.18 7.18 24.69
C ASN A 190 -1.19 6.01 24.58
N PRO A 191 -0.76 5.63 23.36
CA PRO A 191 0.19 4.53 23.15
C PRO A 191 1.45 4.69 23.99
N VAL A 192 1.88 3.61 24.64
CA VAL A 192 3.06 3.61 25.52
C VAL A 192 4.24 3.00 24.78
N LEU A 193 5.30 3.79 24.55
CA LEU A 193 6.54 3.28 23.99
C LEU A 193 7.13 2.20 24.91
N ARG A 194 7.39 1.02 24.36
CA ARG A 194 8.06 -0.09 25.05
C ARG A 194 9.53 -0.19 24.65
N SER A 195 9.85 -0.03 23.36
CA SER A 195 11.22 -0.04 22.88
C SER A 195 11.41 0.81 21.63
N SER A 196 12.61 1.35 21.47
CA SER A 196 13.16 1.88 20.24
C SER A 196 14.54 1.25 20.05
N ALA A 197 14.70 0.35 19.08
CA ALA A 197 15.88 -0.51 18.99
C ALA A 197 16.34 -0.75 17.55
N LEU A 198 17.65 -0.83 17.33
CA LEU A 198 18.24 -1.11 16.01
C LEU A 198 18.21 -2.62 15.72
N VAL A 199 17.04 -3.12 15.34
CA VAL A 199 16.77 -4.56 15.14
C VAL A 199 16.11 -4.89 13.80
N GLY A 200 15.67 -3.90 13.02
CA GLY A 200 14.96 -4.12 11.74
C GLY A 200 15.89 -4.39 10.56
N PHE A 201 17.08 -3.78 10.54
CA PHE A 201 18.02 -3.72 9.41
C PHE A 201 17.40 -3.23 8.08
N LEU A 202 17.90 -2.09 7.58
CA LEU A 202 17.56 -1.56 6.24
C LEU A 202 16.05 -1.44 6.00
N GLY A 203 15.29 -0.95 6.98
CA GLY A 203 13.83 -0.90 6.91
C GLY A 203 13.30 0.13 5.90
N HIS A 204 12.23 -0.26 5.23
CA HIS A 204 11.39 0.54 4.34
C HIS A 204 9.94 0.11 4.55
N GLU A 205 9.73 -1.18 4.28
CA GLU A 205 8.53 -2.02 4.36
C GLU A 205 8.27 -2.61 5.77
N SER A 206 7.14 -3.26 6.03
CA SER A 206 6.97 -4.13 7.20
C SER A 206 5.79 -5.11 7.08
N GLY A 207 5.73 -6.01 8.07
CA GLY A 207 4.58 -6.86 8.35
C GLY A 207 4.60 -7.32 9.80
N MET A 208 3.50 -7.90 10.28
CA MET A 208 3.43 -8.42 11.65
C MET A 208 2.66 -9.74 11.70
N SER A 209 3.10 -10.66 12.55
CA SER A 209 2.33 -11.87 12.85
C SER A 209 1.01 -11.50 13.54
N PRO A 210 -0.09 -12.23 13.30
CA PRO A 210 -1.40 -11.90 13.89
C PRO A 210 -1.36 -11.76 15.41
N ASP A 211 -0.57 -12.60 16.09
CA ASP A 211 -0.39 -12.61 17.54
C ASP A 211 0.42 -11.42 18.11
N GLY A 212 0.97 -10.57 17.24
CA GLY A 212 1.74 -9.38 17.63
C GLY A 212 3.10 -9.68 18.24
N LYS A 213 3.64 -10.90 18.04
CA LYS A 213 4.90 -11.34 18.64
C LYS A 213 6.08 -11.35 17.69
N THR A 214 5.85 -11.26 16.38
CA THR A 214 6.90 -11.16 15.37
C THR A 214 6.62 -9.97 14.47
N PHE A 215 7.53 -9.00 14.48
CA PHE A 215 7.57 -7.91 13.50
C PHE A 215 8.54 -8.27 12.38
N PHE A 216 8.20 -7.94 11.15
CA PHE A 216 9.05 -8.12 9.99
C PHE A 216 9.43 -6.76 9.44
N SER A 217 10.73 -6.53 9.26
CA SER A 217 11.28 -5.37 8.55
C SER A 217 11.66 -5.80 7.14
N ALA A 218 11.20 -5.06 6.14
CA ALA A 218 11.36 -5.42 4.74
C ALA A 218 11.94 -4.23 3.93
N SER A 219 12.56 -4.54 2.79
CA SER A 219 13.00 -3.52 1.84
C SER A 219 12.93 -3.99 0.38
N PRO A 220 12.32 -3.16 -0.50
CA PRO A 220 12.16 -3.51 -1.91
C PRO A 220 13.48 -3.39 -2.69
N SER A 221 14.36 -2.47 -2.29
CA SER A 221 15.57 -2.12 -3.06
C SER A 221 16.85 -2.74 -2.49
N THR A 222 16.82 -3.23 -1.25
CA THR A 222 17.90 -4.00 -0.64
C THR A 222 17.34 -5.36 -0.23
N PRO A 223 17.87 -6.48 -0.72
CA PRO A 223 17.38 -7.81 -0.39
C PRO A 223 17.60 -8.07 1.11
N THR A 224 16.63 -7.70 1.95
CA THR A 224 16.68 -7.87 3.39
C THR A 224 15.27 -8.04 3.90
N LEU A 225 15.03 -9.22 4.48
CA LEU A 225 13.86 -9.48 5.30
C LEU A 225 14.36 -9.92 6.67
N THR A 226 13.94 -9.19 7.72
CA THR A 226 14.35 -9.46 9.09
C THR A 226 13.13 -9.73 9.95
N ALA A 227 13.11 -10.87 10.64
CA ALA A 227 12.12 -11.21 11.64
C ALA A 227 12.62 -10.81 13.04
N VAL A 228 11.83 -10.02 13.75
CA VAL A 228 12.12 -9.48 15.08
C VAL A 228 11.10 -10.03 16.07
N ASP A 229 11.56 -10.73 17.10
CA ASP A 229 10.75 -11.13 18.25
C ASP A 229 10.42 -9.89 19.08
N ILE A 230 9.13 -9.61 19.19
CA ILE A 230 8.56 -8.54 20.01
C ILE A 230 7.61 -9.10 21.08
N SER A 231 7.67 -10.41 21.36
CA SER A 231 6.85 -11.05 22.41
C SER A 231 7.11 -10.48 23.82
N GLN A 232 8.30 -9.92 24.03
CA GLN A 232 8.63 -9.05 25.15
C GLN A 232 8.93 -7.66 24.59
N PRO A 233 7.94 -6.76 24.49
CA PRO A 233 8.10 -5.46 23.80
C PRO A 233 9.20 -4.55 24.37
N LEU A 234 9.66 -4.80 25.59
CA LEU A 234 10.78 -4.05 26.20
C LEU A 234 12.16 -4.53 25.72
N LEU A 235 12.25 -5.73 25.15
CA LEU A 235 13.50 -6.42 24.79
C LEU A 235 13.38 -7.08 23.41
N PRO A 236 13.15 -6.31 22.33
CA PRO A 236 13.06 -6.86 21.00
C PRO A 236 14.40 -7.49 20.58
N ARG A 237 14.34 -8.61 19.85
CA ARG A 237 15.53 -9.31 19.36
C ARG A 237 15.34 -9.86 17.96
N VAL A 238 16.41 -9.92 17.18
CA VAL A 238 16.40 -10.53 15.85
C VAL A 238 16.29 -12.05 16.00
N LEU A 239 15.29 -12.66 15.36
CA LEU A 239 15.15 -14.11 15.24
C LEU A 239 15.88 -14.65 14.02
N TRP A 240 15.80 -13.89 12.92
CA TRP A 240 16.24 -14.33 11.61
C TRP A 240 16.39 -13.12 10.67
N SER A 241 17.34 -13.21 9.74
CA SER A 241 17.50 -12.24 8.66
C SER A 241 18.08 -12.93 7.43
N SER A 242 17.55 -12.65 6.25
CA SER A 242 18.04 -13.22 4.99
C SER A 242 17.81 -12.29 3.80
N ASN A 243 18.37 -12.69 2.67
CA ASN A 243 18.50 -11.91 1.45
C ASN A 243 17.25 -12.02 0.56
N TYR A 244 16.09 -11.59 1.09
CA TYR A 244 14.83 -11.54 0.35
C TYR A 244 14.47 -10.11 -0.02
N THR A 245 14.15 -9.87 -1.29
CA THR A 245 13.52 -8.63 -1.73
C THR A 245 12.04 -8.70 -1.41
N SER A 246 11.59 -7.81 -0.53
CA SER A 246 10.17 -7.68 -0.16
C SER A 246 9.89 -6.21 0.00
N HIS A 247 8.89 -5.70 -0.71
CA HIS A 247 8.38 -4.36 -0.45
C HIS A 247 7.63 -4.39 0.90
N GLY A 248 6.37 -4.82 0.89
CA GLY A 248 5.65 -5.27 2.07
C GLY A 248 5.38 -6.76 2.10
N LEU A 249 4.78 -7.20 3.20
CA LEU A 249 4.38 -8.59 3.39
C LEU A 249 3.19 -8.71 4.32
N SER A 250 2.39 -9.74 4.10
CA SER A 250 1.38 -10.18 5.07
C SER A 250 1.67 -11.58 5.58
N ILE A 251 1.27 -11.82 6.82
CA ILE A 251 1.41 -13.12 7.47
C ILE A 251 0.04 -13.80 7.53
N SER A 252 -0.02 -15.08 7.16
CA SER A 252 -1.20 -15.96 7.33
C SER A 252 -1.75 -15.97 8.76
N ALA A 253 -3.02 -16.37 8.93
CA ALA A 253 -3.72 -16.33 10.21
C ALA A 253 -3.07 -17.21 11.30
N ASP A 254 -2.42 -18.31 10.91
CA ASP A 254 -1.71 -19.21 11.85
C ASP A 254 -0.25 -18.77 12.11
N GLY A 255 0.24 -17.76 11.39
CA GLY A 255 1.60 -17.23 11.51
C GLY A 255 2.65 -17.98 10.71
N ASN A 256 2.31 -19.04 9.95
CA ASN A 256 3.29 -19.98 9.38
C ASN A 256 3.64 -19.74 7.91
N ARG A 257 2.87 -18.90 7.22
CA ARG A 257 3.15 -18.40 5.87
C ARG A 257 3.36 -16.91 5.86
N ALA A 258 4.40 -16.47 5.15
CA ALA A 258 4.59 -15.08 4.75
C ALA A 258 4.36 -14.94 3.25
N TYR A 259 3.59 -13.93 2.86
CA TYR A 259 3.29 -13.57 1.47
C TYR A 259 3.99 -12.24 1.19
N LEU A 260 5.13 -12.31 0.51
CA LEU A 260 5.97 -11.16 0.20
C LEU A 260 5.52 -10.55 -1.12
N ALA A 261 5.35 -9.23 -1.14
CA ALA A 261 5.31 -8.47 -2.37
C ALA A 261 6.76 -8.33 -2.88
N SER A 262 7.13 -9.10 -3.88
CA SER A 262 8.52 -9.33 -4.26
C SER A 262 8.81 -8.85 -5.69
N GLY A 263 9.74 -7.89 -5.80
CA GLY A 263 10.27 -7.45 -7.10
C GLY A 263 11.14 -8.52 -7.78
N ASN A 264 11.89 -8.13 -8.81
CA ASN A 264 12.79 -9.03 -9.58
C ASN A 264 12.05 -10.24 -10.20
N ASP A 265 10.98 -9.98 -10.93
CA ASP A 265 10.17 -10.98 -11.66
C ASP A 265 9.45 -12.02 -10.79
N HIS A 266 9.43 -11.86 -9.45
CA HIS A 266 8.76 -12.80 -8.55
C HIS A 266 7.28 -12.48 -8.33
N GLY A 267 6.87 -11.21 -8.38
CA GLY A 267 5.50 -10.74 -8.12
C GLY A 267 5.12 -10.96 -6.67
N VAL A 268 4.59 -12.14 -6.36
CA VAL A 268 4.42 -12.63 -4.98
C VAL A 268 5.35 -13.81 -4.73
N LEU A 269 6.03 -13.80 -3.58
CA LEU A 269 6.82 -14.92 -3.08
C LEU A 269 6.17 -15.48 -1.80
N ILE A 270 5.89 -16.79 -1.79
CA ILE A 270 5.28 -17.49 -0.64
C ILE A 270 6.38 -18.21 0.13
N LEU A 271 6.52 -17.87 1.42
CA LEU A 271 7.50 -18.48 2.32
C LEU A 271 6.83 -19.28 3.43
N ASP A 272 7.39 -20.45 3.75
CA ASP A 272 7.15 -21.15 5.01
C ASP A 272 8.07 -20.56 6.08
N ILE A 273 7.45 -19.93 7.08
CA ILE A 273 8.12 -19.27 8.23
C ILE A 273 7.77 -19.95 9.55
N SER A 274 7.27 -21.19 9.51
CA SER A 274 6.80 -21.92 10.71
C SER A 274 7.88 -22.06 11.80
N GLU A 275 9.15 -22.21 11.43
CA GLU A 275 10.23 -22.30 12.42
C GLU A 275 10.49 -20.96 13.13
N ILE A 276 10.34 -19.83 12.42
CA ILE A 276 10.39 -18.49 13.02
C ILE A 276 9.21 -18.35 14.00
N GLN A 277 8.01 -18.73 13.57
CA GLN A 277 6.80 -18.63 14.39
C GLN A 277 6.84 -19.58 15.60
N ALA A 278 7.54 -20.70 15.51
CA ALA A 278 7.79 -21.59 16.65
C ALA A 278 8.96 -21.13 17.55
N ARG A 279 9.66 -20.03 17.19
CA ARG A 279 10.88 -19.54 17.86
C ARG A 279 11.95 -20.63 17.99
N GLN A 280 12.12 -21.46 16.96
CA GLN A 280 13.19 -22.45 16.94
C GLN A 280 14.56 -21.77 16.94
N ALA A 281 15.58 -22.47 17.45
CA ALA A 281 16.95 -21.99 17.37
C ALA A 281 17.44 -22.13 15.91
N ASN A 282 17.98 -21.04 15.34
CA ASN A 282 18.44 -20.97 13.94
C ASN A 282 17.34 -21.40 12.94
N PRO A 283 16.18 -20.71 12.93
CA PRO A 283 15.03 -21.12 12.14
C PRO A 283 15.37 -21.13 10.64
N GLN A 284 14.86 -22.12 9.94
CA GLN A 284 14.92 -22.22 8.48
C GLN A 284 13.64 -21.66 7.86
N VAL A 285 13.81 -21.00 6.72
CA VAL A 285 12.71 -20.47 5.89
C VAL A 285 12.79 -21.14 4.54
N ARG A 286 11.65 -21.63 4.04
CA ARG A 286 11.57 -22.34 2.77
C ARG A 286 10.67 -21.60 1.80
N GLU A 287 11.15 -21.36 0.59
CA GLU A 287 10.31 -20.90 -0.52
C GLU A 287 9.35 -22.01 -0.94
N VAL A 288 8.07 -21.67 -1.00
CA VAL A 288 7.00 -22.57 -1.43
C VAL A 288 6.78 -22.42 -2.93
N SER A 289 6.59 -21.19 -3.40
CA SER A 289 6.40 -20.83 -4.81
C SER A 289 6.51 -19.31 -5.00
N SER A 290 6.52 -18.87 -6.25
CA SER A 290 6.33 -17.48 -6.64
C SER A 290 5.40 -17.35 -7.85
N ILE A 291 4.88 -16.14 -8.09
CA ILE A 291 4.04 -15.82 -9.24
C ILE A 291 4.18 -14.37 -9.68
N SER A 292 4.41 -14.16 -10.97
CA SER A 292 4.41 -12.85 -11.62
C SER A 292 3.39 -12.78 -12.76
N TRP A 293 3.29 -11.62 -13.42
CA TRP A 293 2.32 -11.26 -14.46
C TRP A 293 2.94 -10.26 -15.44
N ASP A 294 2.40 -10.19 -16.65
CA ASP A 294 3.00 -9.46 -17.77
C ASP A 294 3.13 -7.94 -17.55
N ASN A 295 2.22 -7.35 -16.76
CA ASN A 295 2.18 -5.90 -16.51
C ASN A 295 2.74 -5.51 -15.12
N GLN A 296 3.66 -6.31 -14.58
CA GLN A 296 4.25 -6.07 -13.26
C GLN A 296 4.97 -4.73 -13.18
N THR A 297 4.67 -3.93 -12.16
CA THR A 297 5.50 -2.77 -11.76
C THR A 297 6.25 -3.06 -10.47
N ILE A 298 5.86 -2.47 -9.35
CA ILE A 298 6.45 -2.71 -8.03
C ILE A 298 5.35 -3.29 -7.14
N PRO A 299 5.39 -4.59 -6.82
CA PRO A 299 4.44 -5.18 -5.88
C PRO A 299 4.48 -4.46 -4.53
N GLN A 300 3.33 -4.10 -3.96
CA GLN A 300 3.23 -3.39 -2.69
C GLN A 300 2.98 -4.32 -1.51
N ASN A 301 1.83 -4.98 -1.52
CA ASN A 301 1.37 -5.85 -0.45
C ASN A 301 0.51 -6.98 -1.01
N ALA A 302 0.61 -8.16 -0.40
CA ALA A 302 -0.22 -9.31 -0.73
C ALA A 302 -0.95 -9.80 0.53
N ILE A 303 -2.27 -9.60 0.61
CA ILE A 303 -3.09 -9.88 1.79
C ILE A 303 -3.83 -11.22 1.61
N PRO A 304 -3.65 -12.18 2.53
CA PRO A 304 -4.40 -13.42 2.48
C PRO A 304 -5.85 -13.24 2.94
N PHE A 305 -6.77 -13.83 2.18
CA PHE A 305 -8.16 -14.01 2.58
C PHE A 305 -8.70 -15.37 2.13
N THR A 306 -9.84 -15.77 2.68
CA THR A 306 -10.59 -16.94 2.22
C THR A 306 -11.98 -16.54 1.72
N ARG A 307 -12.49 -17.26 0.72
CA ARG A 307 -13.88 -17.19 0.28
C ARG A 307 -14.41 -18.61 0.18
N ASP A 308 -15.46 -18.92 0.95
CA ASP A 308 -16.08 -20.24 1.04
C ASP A 308 -15.07 -21.35 1.36
N GLY A 309 -14.10 -21.03 2.23
CA GLY A 309 -13.01 -21.92 2.64
C GLY A 309 -11.85 -22.05 1.64
N LYS A 310 -11.93 -21.43 0.46
CA LYS A 310 -10.87 -21.41 -0.54
C LYS A 310 -9.92 -20.22 -0.31
N PRO A 311 -8.59 -20.40 -0.29
CA PRO A 311 -7.64 -19.33 0.00
C PRO A 311 -7.23 -18.53 -1.24
N PHE A 312 -7.10 -17.22 -1.06
CA PHE A 312 -6.72 -16.25 -2.08
C PHE A 312 -5.74 -15.22 -1.50
N LEU A 313 -5.04 -14.52 -2.38
CA LEU A 313 -4.32 -13.28 -2.05
C LEU A 313 -4.97 -12.12 -2.81
N LEU A 314 -5.17 -11.00 -2.12
CA LEU A 314 -5.39 -9.70 -2.74
C LEU A 314 -4.04 -8.98 -2.78
N GLU A 315 -3.56 -8.68 -3.97
CA GLU A 315 -2.27 -8.03 -4.16
C GLU A 315 -2.42 -6.79 -5.05
N ILE A 316 -1.51 -5.83 -4.92
CA ILE A 316 -1.48 -4.62 -5.74
C ILE A 316 -0.05 -4.16 -6.00
N ASP A 317 0.15 -3.73 -7.24
CA ASP A 317 1.35 -3.03 -7.68
C ASP A 317 1.21 -1.50 -7.52
N GLU A 318 2.31 -0.82 -7.18
CA GLU A 318 2.39 0.64 -7.14
C GLU A 318 2.98 1.26 -8.41
N TYR A 319 2.57 2.50 -8.66
CA TYR A 319 3.08 3.40 -9.71
C TYR A 319 2.96 2.86 -11.15
N SER A 320 3.53 3.62 -12.09
CA SER A 320 3.64 3.24 -13.49
C SER A 320 5.10 3.21 -13.94
N THR A 321 5.40 2.40 -14.94
CA THR A 321 6.73 2.21 -15.51
C THR A 321 6.66 2.25 -17.04
N ASN A 322 7.79 2.43 -17.73
CA ASN A 322 7.84 2.39 -19.21
C ASN A 322 7.90 0.95 -19.78
N GLY A 323 7.71 -0.06 -18.93
CA GLY A 323 7.76 -1.48 -19.26
C GLY A 323 7.75 -2.34 -18.00
N ALA A 324 7.32 -3.59 -18.12
CA ALA A 324 7.25 -4.53 -17.00
C ALA A 324 8.59 -4.65 -16.25
N GLY A 325 8.53 -4.59 -14.91
CA GLY A 325 9.71 -4.62 -14.02
C GLY A 325 10.64 -3.41 -14.17
N GLY A 326 10.25 -2.38 -14.92
CA GLY A 326 11.04 -1.17 -15.15
C GLY A 326 11.06 -0.22 -13.95
N SER A 327 11.85 0.84 -14.05
CA SER A 327 11.83 1.92 -13.06
C SER A 327 10.57 2.77 -13.16
N VAL A 328 10.18 3.37 -12.03
CA VAL A 328 9.07 4.32 -11.93
C VAL A 328 9.21 5.42 -12.99
N ALA A 329 8.11 5.67 -13.71
CA ALA A 329 7.99 6.65 -14.77
C ALA A 329 6.92 7.70 -14.42
N PHE A 330 7.04 8.88 -15.01
CA PHE A 330 6.08 9.98 -14.82
C PHE A 330 4.67 9.59 -15.28
N HIS A 331 4.57 9.04 -16.49
CA HIS A 331 3.32 8.63 -17.13
C HIS A 331 3.56 7.34 -17.91
N GLY A 332 3.94 6.28 -17.19
CA GLY A 332 4.36 5.01 -17.78
C GLY A 332 3.26 4.29 -18.56
N THR A 333 3.64 3.43 -19.50
CA THR A 333 2.70 2.61 -20.29
C THR A 333 2.26 1.34 -19.56
N THR A 334 3.05 0.89 -18.58
CA THR A 334 2.72 -0.25 -17.70
C THR A 334 2.28 0.32 -16.35
N VAL A 335 1.09 -0.05 -15.89
CA VAL A 335 0.44 0.57 -14.73
C VAL A 335 0.17 -0.46 -13.66
N GLY A 336 0.71 -0.23 -12.46
CA GLY A 336 0.43 -1.02 -11.27
C GLY A 336 -1.03 -0.88 -10.84
N ALA A 337 -1.64 -2.00 -10.49
CA ALA A 337 -3.04 -2.08 -10.06
C ALA A 337 -3.27 -3.33 -9.21
N GLY A 338 -4.47 -3.46 -8.64
CA GLY A 338 -4.81 -4.61 -7.80
C GLY A 338 -5.15 -5.87 -8.62
N ARG A 339 -5.07 -7.03 -7.99
CA ARG A 339 -5.42 -8.34 -8.55
C ARG A 339 -5.75 -9.35 -7.45
N ILE A 340 -6.46 -10.42 -7.82
CA ILE A 340 -6.74 -11.55 -6.95
C ILE A 340 -6.03 -12.79 -7.47
N ILE A 341 -5.37 -13.50 -6.57
CA ILE A 341 -4.56 -14.69 -6.85
C ILE A 341 -5.16 -15.87 -6.08
N ASP A 342 -5.52 -16.94 -6.79
CA ASP A 342 -5.92 -18.21 -6.19
C ASP A 342 -4.68 -18.94 -5.68
N ILE A 343 -4.67 -19.28 -4.39
CA ILE A 343 -3.58 -20.01 -3.73
C ILE A 343 -4.06 -21.33 -3.11
N SER A 344 -5.13 -21.92 -3.67
CA SER A 344 -5.65 -23.21 -3.21
C SER A 344 -4.62 -24.33 -3.31
N ASP A 345 -3.79 -24.26 -4.34
CA ASP A 345 -2.49 -24.91 -4.36
C ASP A 345 -1.41 -23.83 -4.22
N GLU A 346 -0.91 -23.63 -3.00
CA GLU A 346 0.14 -22.64 -2.74
C GLU A 346 1.46 -22.94 -3.46
N THR A 347 1.62 -24.13 -4.06
CA THR A 347 2.78 -24.44 -4.89
C THR A 347 2.60 -24.03 -6.35
N GLN A 348 1.36 -23.75 -6.76
CA GLN A 348 0.97 -23.30 -8.10
C GLN A 348 -0.10 -22.20 -8.03
N PRO A 349 0.25 -21.02 -7.47
CA PRO A 349 -0.65 -19.87 -7.47
C PRO A 349 -1.05 -19.45 -8.90
N VAL A 350 -2.23 -18.86 -9.04
CA VAL A 350 -2.76 -18.37 -10.34
C VAL A 350 -3.44 -17.02 -10.17
N VAL A 351 -3.10 -16.02 -10.99
CA VAL A 351 -3.86 -14.77 -11.08
C VAL A 351 -5.22 -15.06 -11.73
N ILE A 352 -6.31 -14.75 -11.05
CA ILE A 352 -7.67 -15.07 -11.52
C ILE A 352 -8.50 -13.86 -11.93
N SER A 353 -8.13 -12.65 -11.48
CA SER A 353 -8.82 -11.42 -11.84
C SER A 353 -7.96 -10.19 -11.55
N ASP A 354 -8.21 -9.10 -12.28
CA ASP A 354 -7.61 -7.79 -12.06
C ASP A 354 -8.63 -6.79 -11.46
N LEU A 355 -8.11 -5.86 -10.65
CA LEU A 355 -8.80 -4.68 -10.11
C LEU A 355 -8.22 -3.43 -10.78
N ARG A 356 -8.59 -3.21 -12.05
CA ARG A 356 -8.09 -2.12 -12.89
C ARG A 356 -9.20 -1.15 -13.25
N LEU A 357 -8.87 0.13 -13.37
CA LEU A 357 -9.81 1.14 -13.87
C LEU A 357 -9.60 1.39 -15.36
N GLU A 358 -10.54 2.06 -16.02
CA GLU A 358 -10.36 2.52 -17.41
C GLU A 358 -9.11 3.40 -17.58
N VAL A 359 -8.79 4.29 -16.63
CA VAL A 359 -7.56 5.12 -16.67
C VAL A 359 -6.26 4.30 -16.65
N HIS A 360 -6.31 3.04 -16.21
CA HIS A 360 -5.15 2.14 -16.21
C HIS A 360 -4.97 1.39 -17.54
N GLN A 361 -5.92 1.53 -18.47
CA GLN A 361 -5.89 0.82 -19.74
C GLN A 361 -4.91 1.48 -20.71
N PRO A 362 -4.06 0.71 -21.42
CA PRO A 362 -3.06 1.25 -22.34
C PRO A 362 -3.64 2.22 -23.38
N GLU A 363 -4.80 1.91 -23.94
CA GLU A 363 -5.50 2.72 -24.94
C GLU A 363 -5.93 4.10 -24.44
N ASN A 364 -6.09 4.27 -23.12
CA ASN A 364 -6.55 5.51 -22.51
C ASN A 364 -5.41 6.42 -22.04
N ARG A 365 -4.17 5.91 -21.99
CA ARG A 365 -3.01 6.62 -21.40
C ARG A 365 -2.76 7.97 -22.09
N ASP A 366 -2.86 8.03 -23.41
CA ASP A 366 -2.62 9.28 -24.15
C ASP A 366 -3.65 10.37 -23.81
N GLU A 367 -4.91 9.98 -23.57
CA GLU A 367 -6.00 10.92 -23.30
C GLU A 367 -5.86 11.62 -21.94
N ILE A 368 -5.28 10.92 -20.96
CA ILE A 368 -5.17 11.37 -19.56
C ILE A 368 -3.81 12.01 -19.24
N ALA A 369 -2.89 12.08 -20.22
CA ALA A 369 -1.51 12.49 -20.02
C ALA A 369 -1.33 13.93 -19.50
N ASN A 370 -2.32 14.81 -19.75
CA ASN A 370 -2.27 16.23 -19.36
C ASN A 370 -3.11 16.56 -18.11
N ASP A 371 -3.72 15.55 -17.48
CA ASP A 371 -4.47 15.75 -16.25
C ASP A 371 -3.52 16.11 -15.09
N PRO A 372 -3.93 16.95 -14.13
CA PRO A 372 -3.14 17.24 -12.94
C PRO A 372 -2.72 15.98 -12.18
N GLY A 373 -1.44 15.90 -11.82
CA GLY A 373 -0.85 14.74 -11.13
C GLY A 373 -0.48 13.57 -12.04
N ALA A 374 -0.88 13.56 -13.31
CA ALA A 374 -0.56 12.48 -14.26
C ALA A 374 0.92 12.44 -14.70
N GLN A 375 1.64 13.56 -14.59
CA GLN A 375 3.04 13.72 -14.98
C GLN A 375 3.96 13.86 -13.76
N LEU A 376 3.72 13.09 -12.70
CA LEU A 376 4.57 13.04 -11.51
C LEU A 376 4.95 11.58 -11.20
N PRO A 377 6.24 11.25 -11.01
CA PRO A 377 6.69 9.84 -10.95
C PRO A 377 6.06 9.06 -9.80
N ILE A 378 5.94 9.70 -8.64
CA ILE A 378 5.39 9.11 -7.41
C ILE A 378 3.90 9.44 -7.22
N GLN A 379 3.21 9.71 -8.34
CA GLN A 379 1.78 9.95 -8.39
C GLN A 379 1.22 9.29 -9.68
N GLY A 380 0.26 9.93 -10.36
CA GLY A 380 -0.38 9.42 -11.56
C GLY A 380 -1.59 8.53 -11.31
N TYR A 381 -2.16 8.03 -12.39
CA TYR A 381 -3.25 7.06 -12.36
C TYR A 381 -2.68 5.64 -12.27
N ALA A 382 -2.43 5.19 -11.03
CA ALA A 382 -1.91 3.87 -10.71
C ALA A 382 -2.39 3.43 -9.32
N GLY A 383 -2.13 2.18 -8.98
CA GLY A 383 -2.35 1.61 -7.64
C GLY A 383 -1.31 2.04 -6.62
N HIS A 384 -1.61 1.78 -5.34
CA HIS A 384 -0.62 1.83 -4.27
C HIS A 384 -0.91 0.76 -3.20
N TYR A 385 -1.97 0.90 -2.42
CA TYR A 385 -2.34 -0.09 -1.39
C TYR A 385 -3.75 -0.61 -1.61
N CYS A 386 -3.96 -1.88 -1.27
CA CYS A 386 -5.28 -2.50 -1.10
C CYS A 386 -5.40 -3.10 0.30
N ASN A 387 -6.62 -3.20 0.79
CA ASN A 387 -6.94 -3.94 2.01
C ASN A 387 -8.37 -4.51 1.99
N VAL A 388 -8.66 -5.45 2.89
CA VAL A 388 -9.97 -6.09 3.06
C VAL A 388 -10.48 -5.90 4.50
N PRO A 389 -11.81 -5.80 4.70
CA PRO A 389 -12.39 -5.60 6.03
C PRO A 389 -12.21 -6.77 6.98
N ARG A 390 -12.00 -7.98 6.44
CA ARG A 390 -11.80 -9.23 7.17
C ARG A 390 -11.10 -10.24 6.29
N ARG A 391 -10.38 -11.19 6.89
CA ARG A 391 -9.67 -12.24 6.14
C ARG A 391 -10.53 -13.46 5.81
N VAL A 392 -11.74 -13.56 6.37
CA VAL A 392 -12.67 -14.66 6.09
C VAL A 392 -13.93 -14.09 5.47
N ASP A 393 -14.21 -14.54 4.25
CA ASP A 393 -15.33 -14.15 3.39
C ASP A 393 -15.53 -12.63 3.23
N PRO A 394 -14.49 -11.81 2.96
CA PRO A 394 -14.66 -10.36 2.76
C PRO A 394 -15.52 -10.07 1.54
N ASP A 395 -16.57 -9.26 1.69
CA ASP A 395 -17.46 -8.90 0.58
C ASP A 395 -16.85 -7.86 -0.35
N ILE A 396 -15.99 -6.99 0.19
CA ILE A 396 -15.33 -5.92 -0.56
C ILE A 396 -13.81 -5.96 -0.37
N ALA A 397 -13.10 -5.37 -1.33
CA ALA A 397 -11.73 -4.88 -1.21
C ALA A 397 -11.73 -3.36 -1.45
N ALA A 398 -10.91 -2.62 -0.72
CA ALA A 398 -10.72 -1.19 -0.99
C ALA A 398 -9.24 -0.90 -1.29
N CYS A 399 -9.01 -0.14 -2.35
CA CYS A 399 -7.69 0.15 -2.87
C CYS A 399 -7.51 1.65 -3.09
N SER A 400 -6.42 2.19 -2.57
CA SER A 400 -5.97 3.54 -2.87
C SER A 400 -5.27 3.53 -4.22
N MET A 401 -5.81 4.29 -5.17
CA MET A 401 -5.34 4.39 -6.55
C MET A 401 -4.90 5.81 -6.89
N ILE A 402 -4.10 6.40 -5.98
CA ILE A 402 -3.40 7.67 -6.14
C ILE A 402 -4.34 8.81 -6.57
N VAL A 403 -4.28 9.26 -7.84
CA VAL A 403 -5.12 10.36 -8.35
C VAL A 403 -6.58 9.93 -8.46
N SER A 404 -6.83 8.65 -8.65
CA SER A 404 -8.17 8.07 -8.66
C SER A 404 -8.78 7.97 -7.25
N GLY A 405 -8.09 8.36 -6.18
CA GLY A 405 -8.66 8.27 -4.83
C GLY A 405 -8.82 6.81 -4.33
N LEU A 406 -9.77 6.60 -3.42
CA LEU A 406 -10.10 5.29 -2.85
C LEU A 406 -11.18 4.59 -3.70
N ARG A 407 -10.89 3.37 -4.13
CA ARG A 407 -11.73 2.53 -4.99
C ARG A 407 -12.19 1.28 -4.25
N ILE A 408 -13.48 0.94 -4.33
CA ILE A 408 -14.07 -0.15 -3.57
C ILE A 408 -14.69 -1.15 -4.55
N PHE A 409 -14.23 -2.39 -4.44
CA PHE A 409 -14.59 -3.49 -5.33
C PHE A 409 -15.36 -4.56 -4.55
N ASP A 410 -16.45 -5.03 -5.11
CA ASP A 410 -17.14 -6.25 -4.66
C ASP A 410 -16.33 -7.46 -5.14
N ILE A 411 -15.93 -8.29 -4.19
CA ILE A 411 -15.09 -9.48 -4.39
C ILE A 411 -15.78 -10.75 -3.88
N ARG A 412 -17.12 -10.73 -3.76
CA ARG A 412 -17.90 -11.93 -3.40
C ARG A 412 -17.75 -13.05 -4.41
N ASP A 413 -17.56 -12.70 -5.67
CA ASP A 413 -17.02 -13.58 -6.71
C ASP A 413 -15.58 -13.14 -7.04
N PRO A 414 -14.55 -13.81 -6.49
CA PRO A 414 -13.15 -13.47 -6.72
C PRO A 414 -12.71 -13.57 -8.19
N TYR A 415 -13.49 -14.23 -9.06
CA TYR A 415 -13.19 -14.35 -10.49
C TYR A 415 -13.77 -13.20 -11.31
N ASN A 416 -14.79 -12.51 -10.78
CA ASN A 416 -15.50 -11.45 -11.48
C ASN A 416 -15.73 -10.24 -10.56
N PRO A 417 -14.65 -9.59 -10.09
CA PRO A 417 -14.79 -8.40 -9.27
C PRO A 417 -15.44 -7.27 -10.05
N ARG A 418 -16.09 -6.35 -9.35
CA ARG A 418 -16.68 -5.13 -9.92
C ARG A 418 -16.49 -3.96 -8.99
N GLU A 419 -16.27 -2.76 -9.52
CA GLU A 419 -16.28 -1.55 -8.70
C GLU A 419 -17.72 -1.31 -8.24
N VAL A 420 -17.91 -1.02 -6.95
CA VAL A 420 -19.23 -0.78 -6.36
C VAL A 420 -19.33 0.56 -5.67
N ALA A 421 -18.20 1.16 -5.29
CA ALA A 421 -18.16 2.45 -4.64
C ALA A 421 -16.77 3.09 -4.80
N TYR A 422 -16.70 4.40 -4.63
CA TYR A 422 -15.43 5.13 -4.57
C TYR A 422 -15.58 6.45 -3.83
N PHE A 423 -14.45 6.98 -3.37
CA PHE A 423 -14.32 8.32 -2.84
C PHE A 423 -13.04 8.95 -3.38
N ASN A 424 -13.16 10.12 -3.99
CA ASN A 424 -12.02 10.94 -4.34
C ASN A 424 -12.15 12.30 -3.63
N ALA A 425 -11.13 12.64 -2.86
CA ALA A 425 -11.21 13.77 -1.93
C ALA A 425 -11.37 15.11 -2.69
N PRO A 426 -12.04 16.11 -2.08
CA PRO A 426 -12.05 17.47 -2.63
C PRO A 426 -10.63 18.01 -2.84
N VAL A 427 -10.33 18.44 -4.07
CA VAL A 427 -9.01 19.01 -4.39
C VAL A 427 -8.93 20.45 -3.89
N SER A 428 -8.06 20.70 -2.92
CA SER A 428 -7.80 22.05 -2.41
C SER A 428 -6.64 22.72 -3.17
N PRO A 429 -6.68 24.04 -3.41
CA PRO A 429 -5.55 24.78 -3.95
C PRO A 429 -4.29 24.62 -3.10
N ARG A 430 -3.14 24.48 -3.74
CA ARG A 430 -1.84 24.35 -3.08
C ARG A 430 -1.25 25.73 -2.80
N ILE A 431 -0.73 25.96 -1.59
CA ILE A 431 -0.01 27.20 -1.25
C ILE A 431 1.38 27.22 -1.90
N THR A 432 1.98 26.04 -2.07
CA THR A 432 3.26 25.83 -2.76
C THR A 432 3.01 25.18 -4.12
N PRO A 433 3.07 25.93 -5.23
CA PRO A 433 2.72 25.41 -6.56
C PRO A 433 3.87 24.60 -7.19
N ILE A 434 4.67 23.90 -6.37
CA ILE A 434 5.75 23.01 -6.88
C ILE A 434 5.11 21.89 -7.71
N PHE A 435 3.97 21.39 -7.23
CA PHE A 435 3.11 20.46 -7.93
C PHE A 435 1.71 21.01 -8.02
N GLU A 436 1.08 20.77 -9.16
CA GLU A 436 -0.32 21.14 -9.37
C GLU A 436 -1.22 20.36 -8.40
N ALA A 437 -2.27 21.02 -7.91
CA ALA A 437 -3.22 20.40 -7.00
C ALA A 437 -3.91 19.21 -7.67
N SER A 438 -3.89 18.05 -7.00
CA SER A 438 -4.48 16.77 -7.42
C SER A 438 -4.64 15.88 -6.18
N ASN A 439 -5.32 14.74 -6.31
CA ASN A 439 -5.47 13.78 -5.22
C ASN A 439 -4.22 12.92 -5.04
N TRP A 440 -3.90 12.55 -3.81
CA TRP A 440 -2.74 11.71 -3.49
C TRP A 440 -3.11 10.63 -2.47
N ALA A 441 -4.09 9.80 -2.84
CA ALA A 441 -4.56 8.68 -2.03
C ALA A 441 -3.54 7.54 -2.11
N MET A 442 -2.66 7.48 -1.10
CA MET A 442 -1.62 6.45 -1.01
C MET A 442 -1.93 5.43 0.07
N SER A 443 -2.74 5.77 1.07
CA SER A 443 -2.79 4.96 2.29
C SER A 443 -3.46 3.60 2.10
N SER A 444 -2.94 2.55 2.74
CA SER A 444 -3.74 1.37 3.07
C SER A 444 -4.94 1.76 3.94
N PRO A 445 -6.19 1.46 3.52
CA PRO A 445 -7.37 1.80 4.31
C PRO A 445 -7.57 0.81 5.47
N SER A 446 -8.22 1.29 6.52
CA SER A 446 -8.76 0.49 7.63
C SER A 446 -10.28 0.44 7.59
N PHE A 447 -10.87 -0.55 8.25
CA PHE A 447 -12.30 -0.84 8.16
C PHE A 447 -12.99 -0.95 9.51
N VAL A 448 -14.26 -0.54 9.53
CA VAL A 448 -15.22 -0.81 10.61
C VAL A 448 -16.41 -1.56 10.02
N PRO A 449 -16.32 -2.90 9.87
CA PRO A 449 -17.35 -3.68 9.17
C PRO A 449 -18.74 -3.54 9.78
N GLU A 450 -18.83 -3.49 11.10
CA GLU A 450 -20.08 -3.36 11.85
C GLU A 450 -20.82 -2.03 11.59
N ARG A 451 -20.11 -1.00 11.08
CA ARG A 451 -20.70 0.30 10.69
C ARG A 451 -20.62 0.59 9.20
N LYS A 452 -20.07 -0.35 8.40
CA LYS A 452 -19.73 -0.18 6.98
C LYS A 452 -18.87 1.06 6.73
N GLU A 453 -17.92 1.33 7.62
CA GLU A 453 -17.03 2.49 7.51
C GLU A 453 -15.65 2.09 6.99
N ILE A 454 -15.04 2.99 6.22
CA ILE A 454 -13.67 2.89 5.74
C ILE A 454 -12.93 4.15 6.15
N TRP A 455 -11.76 3.99 6.73
CA TRP A 455 -10.88 5.07 7.15
C TRP A 455 -9.62 5.05 6.31
N TYR A 456 -9.29 6.16 5.68
CA TYR A 456 -8.08 6.27 4.86
C TYR A 456 -7.56 7.71 4.91
N SER A 457 -6.27 7.89 4.60
CA SER A 457 -5.65 9.20 4.56
C SER A 457 -5.16 9.56 3.16
N ASP A 458 -5.45 10.78 2.74
CA ASP A 458 -4.92 11.39 1.52
C ASP A 458 -3.74 12.31 1.87
N GLY A 459 -2.68 12.24 1.06
CA GLY A 459 -1.42 12.92 1.32
C GLY A 459 -1.56 14.42 1.51
N TYR A 460 -2.47 15.08 0.79
CA TYR A 460 -2.61 16.53 0.82
C TYR A 460 -3.73 17.05 1.71
N SER A 461 -4.59 16.18 2.24
CA SER A 461 -5.73 16.62 3.04
C SER A 461 -5.80 15.99 4.43
N GLY A 462 -5.37 14.75 4.64
CA GLY A 462 -5.39 14.06 5.92
C GLY A 462 -6.40 12.91 5.95
N LEU A 463 -6.98 12.63 7.12
CA LEU A 463 -7.84 11.45 7.32
C LEU A 463 -9.30 11.74 6.96
N TYR A 464 -9.93 10.81 6.25
CA TYR A 464 -11.38 10.75 6.05
C TYR A 464 -11.99 9.50 6.69
N VAL A 465 -13.20 9.67 7.21
CA VAL A 465 -14.08 8.60 7.66
C VAL A 465 -15.24 8.53 6.68
N LEU A 466 -15.30 7.43 5.93
CA LEU A 466 -16.29 7.19 4.91
C LEU A 466 -17.29 6.15 5.40
N ARG A 467 -18.57 6.29 5.07
CA ARG A 467 -19.56 5.22 5.14
C ARG A 467 -19.92 4.76 3.73
N VAL A 468 -19.95 3.45 3.52
CA VAL A 468 -20.44 2.87 2.27
C VAL A 468 -21.98 2.80 2.31
N THR A 469 -22.62 3.32 1.28
CA THR A 469 -24.09 3.50 1.20
C THR A 469 -24.69 2.65 0.07
N ASN A 470 -26.02 2.74 -0.10
CA ASN A 470 -26.74 2.12 -1.22
C ASN A 470 -26.51 0.61 -1.39
N ASP A 471 -26.31 -0.10 -0.27
CA ASP A 471 -26.05 -1.55 -0.22
C ASP A 471 -24.85 -2.01 -1.06
N ALA A 472 -23.87 -1.13 -1.28
CA ALA A 472 -22.63 -1.45 -1.97
C ALA A 472 -21.67 -2.32 -1.14
N TRP A 473 -21.83 -2.36 0.18
CA TRP A 473 -21.15 -3.24 1.13
C TRP A 473 -22.18 -3.93 2.03
#